data_AF-A0A1M5U332-F1
#
_entry.id   AF-A0A1M5U332-F1
#
_cell.length_a   1.000
_cell.length_b   1.000
_cell.length_c   1.000
_cell.angle_alpha   90.00
_cell.angle_beta   90.00
_cell.angle_gamma   90.00
#
_symmetry.space_group_name_H-M   'P 1'
#
loop_
_entity.id
_entity.type
_entity.pdbx_description
1 polymer ?
#
loop_
_entity_poly.entity_id
_entity_poly.type
_entity_poly.pdbx_seq_one_letter_code
_entity_poly.pdbx_strand_id
1 'polypeptide(L)' 'MAVPERIIVTIEGVPFEELTEEHRRKIIERNTDMAAEIVTGEVIKMAEEGKSVEEIKRFLRLE' A
#
# COMPACT_ATOMS: atom_id res chain seq x y z
N MET A 1 3.10 -7.96 -36.06
CA MET A 1 3.35 -7.07 -34.91
C MET A 1 2.69 -7.71 -33.70
N ALA A 2 3.44 -8.07 -32.66
CA ALA A 2 2.88 -8.63 -31.45
C ALA A 2 2.16 -7.50 -30.69
N VAL A 3 0.87 -7.68 -30.40
CA VAL A 3 0.12 -6.76 -29.54
C VAL A 3 0.68 -6.93 -28.13
N PRO A 4 1.12 -5.86 -27.43
CA PRO A 4 1.57 -5.99 -26.07
C PRO A 4 0.42 -6.54 -25.22
N GLU A 5 0.65 -7.66 -24.54
CA GLU A 5 -0.30 -8.18 -23.55
C GLU A 5 -0.58 -7.09 -22.53
N ARG A 6 -1.77 -6.50 -22.59
CA ARG A 6 -2.23 -5.56 -21.56
C ARG A 6 -2.43 -6.38 -20.30
N ILE A 7 -1.63 -6.13 -19.27
CA ILE A 7 -1.89 -6.65 -17.93
C ILE A 7 -3.19 -5.98 -17.45
N ILE A 8 -4.29 -6.72 -17.50
CA ILE A 8 -5.56 -6.27 -16.93
C ILE A 8 -5.46 -6.52 -15.43
N VAL A 9 -5.20 -5.46 -14.66
CA VAL A 9 -5.28 -5.53 -13.21
C VAL A 9 -6.75 -5.60 -12.84
N THR A 10 -7.19 -6.77 -12.38
CA THR A 10 -8.55 -6.97 -11.86
C THR A 10 -8.55 -6.91 -10.34
N ILE A 11 -9.55 -6.25 -9.76
CA ILE A 11 -9.78 -6.27 -8.33
C ILE A 11 -11.11 -6.99 -8.08
N GLU A 12 -11.04 -8.11 -7.35
CA GLU A 12 -12.19 -9.00 -7.09
C GLU A 12 -12.95 -9.40 -8.37
N GLY A 13 -12.23 -9.58 -9.48
CA GLY A 13 -12.79 -9.98 -10.77
C GLY A 13 -13.31 -8.83 -11.65
N VAL A 14 -13.23 -7.58 -11.19
CA VAL A 14 -13.60 -6.39 -11.99
C VAL A 14 -12.34 -5.71 -12.53
N PRO A 15 -12.24 -5.45 -13.85
CA PRO A 15 -11.15 -4.67 -14.41
C PRO A 15 -11.06 -3.29 -13.75
N PHE A 16 -9.84 -2.82 -13.45
CA PHE A 16 -9.64 -1.52 -12.81
C PHE A 16 -10.30 -0.35 -13.56
N GLU A 17 -10.38 -0.44 -14.89
CA GLU A 17 -11.01 0.56 -15.77
C GLU A 17 -12.53 0.66 -15.54
N GLU A 18 -13.17 -0.43 -15.11
CA GLU A 18 -14.62 -0.55 -14.92
C GLU A 18 -15.07 -0.29 -13.47
N LEU A 19 -14.13 0.01 -12.57
CA LEU A 19 -14.44 0.30 -11.17
C LEU A 19 -15.17 1.65 -11.04
N THR A 20 -16.34 1.60 -10.38
CA THR A 20 -17.05 2.80 -9.92
C THR A 20 -16.21 3.58 -8.90
N GLU A 21 -16.56 4.85 -8.68
CA GLU A 21 -15.89 5.67 -7.65
C GLU A 21 -15.99 5.04 -6.25
N GLU A 22 -17.11 4.40 -5.93
CA GLU A 22 -17.28 3.70 -4.64
C GLU A 22 -16.32 2.52 -4.50
N HIS A 23 -16.17 1.69 -5.55
CA HIS A 23 -15.21 0.58 -5.54
C HIS A 23 -13.79 1.09 -5.37
N ARG A 24 -13.40 2.13 -6.12
CA ARG A 24 -12.08 2.76 -6.02
C ARG A 24 -11.83 3.26 -4.59
N ARG A 25 -12.82 3.90 -3.95
CA ARG A 25 -12.71 4.38 -2.57
C ARG A 25 -12.47 3.23 -1.60
N LYS A 26 -13.24 2.14 -1.68
CA LYS A 26 -13.08 0.95 -0.82
C LYS A 26 -11.70 0.30 -0.99
N ILE A 27 -11.19 0.27 -2.22
CA ILE A 27 -9.85 -0.26 -2.50
C ILE A 27 -8.77 0.62 -1.88
N ILE A 28 -8.88 1.94 -2.04
CA ILE A 28 -7.94 2.90 -1.43
C ILE A 28 -7.97 2.74 0.08
N GLU A 29 -9.15 2.69 0.69
CA GLU A 29 -9.35 2.49 2.13
C GLU A 29 -8.67 1.19 2.60
N ARG A 30 -9.02 0.05 1.99
CA ARG A 30 -8.42 -1.25 2.33
C ARG A 30 -6.90 -1.27 2.18
N ASN A 31 -6.38 -0.70 1.10
CA ASN A 31 -4.93 -0.64 0.88
C ASN A 31 -4.25 0.28 1.89
N THR A 32 -4.90 1.38 2.27
CA THR A 32 -4.40 2.32 3.28
C THR A 32 -4.36 1.66 4.64
N ASP A 33 -5.42 0.95 5.02
CA ASP A 33 -5.49 0.22 6.29
C ASP A 33 -4.41 -0.87 6.38
N MET A 34 -4.26 -1.66 5.32
CA MET A 34 -3.24 -2.71 5.25
C MET A 34 -1.82 -2.12 5.28
N ALA A 35 -1.58 -1.00 4.59
CA ALA A 35 -0.30 -0.31 4.66
C ALA A 35 -0.03 0.24 6.05
N ALA A 36 -1.04 0.80 6.73
CA ALA A 36 -0.91 1.30 8.09
C ALA A 36 -0.55 0.18 9.07
N GLU A 37 -1.16 -1.00 8.95
CA GLU A 37 -0.84 -2.17 9.77
C GLU A 37 0.62 -2.62 9.58
N ILE A 38 1.06 -2.79 8.33
CA ILE A 38 2.44 -3.19 8.00
C ILE A 38 3.44 -2.18 8.54
N VAL A 39 3.22 -0.89 8.27
CA VAL A 39 4.11 0.19 8.71
C VAL A 39 4.18 0.24 10.23
N THR A 40 3.04 0.10 10.91
CA THR A 40 2.99 0.09 12.38
C THR A 40 3.80 -1.07 12.95
N GLY A 41 3.67 -2.27 12.39
CA GLY A 41 4.44 -3.44 12.81
C GLY A 41 5.94 -3.23 12.68
N GLU A 42 6.41 -2.70 11.54
CA GLU A 42 7.83 -2.42 11.33
C GLU A 42 8.35 -1.34 12.29
N VAL A 43 7.58 -0.27 12.54
CA VAL A 43 7.95 0.78 13.50
C VAL A 43 8.07 0.22 14.92
N ILE A 44 7.14 -0.63 15.35
CA ILE A 44 7.20 -1.28 16.67
C ILE A 44 8.46 -2.14 16.78
N LYS A 45 8.72 -2.99 15.78
CA LYS A 45 9.91 -3.83 15.74
C LYS A 45 11.20 -3.00 15.82
N MET A 46 11.29 -1.91 15.07
CA MET A 46 12.44 -1.00 15.14
C MET A 46 12.61 -0.41 16.54
N ALA A 47 11.51 -0.03 17.21
CA ALA A 47 11.56 0.46 18.58
C ALA A 47 12.02 -0.62 19.58
N GLU A 48 11.56 -1.86 19.41
CA GLU A 48 12.01 -3.01 20.22
C GLU A 48 13.50 -3.33 20.01
N GLU A 49 14.02 -3.11 18.80
CA GLU A 49 15.44 -3.22 18.46
C GLU A 49 16.28 -2.03 18.99
N GLY A 50 15.65 -1.04 19.63
CA GLY A 50 16.31 0.11 20.23
C GLY A 50 16.68 1.23 19.25
N LYS A 51 16.03 1.28 18.08
CA LYS A 51 16.22 2.36 17.09
C LYS A 51 15.73 3.70 17.61
N SER A 52 16.41 4.79 17.23
CA SER A 52 15.98 6.14 17.59
C SER A 52 14.78 6.59 16.75
N VAL A 53 14.07 7.61 17.24
CA VAL A 53 12.96 8.25 16.51
C VAL A 53 13.43 8.82 15.17
N GLU A 54 14.65 9.36 15.11
CA GLU A 54 15.25 9.88 13.87
C GLU A 54 15.50 8.77 12.85
N GLU A 55 15.98 7.60 13.28
CA GLU A 55 16.15 6.45 12.39
C GLU A 55 14.80 5.95 11.83
N ILE A 56 13.76 5.92 12.67
CA ILE A 56 12.40 5.56 12.26
C ILE A 56 11.85 6.61 11.28
N LYS A 57 12.01 7.90 11.54
CA LYS A 57 11.58 8.98 10.63
C LYS A 57 12.25 8.88 9.26
N ARG A 58 13.55 8.58 9.23
CA ARG A 58 14.30 8.35 7.99
C ARG A 58 13.79 7.13 7.23
N PHE A 59 13.51 6.03 7.92
CA PHE A 59 12.90 4.84 7.32
C PHE A 59 11.54 5.17 6.67
N LEU A 60 10.69 5.93 7.37
CA LEU A 60 9.39 6.36 6.89
C LEU A 60 9.44 7.50 5.86
N ARG A 61 10.63 8.04 5.55
CA ARG A 61 10.83 9.21 4.68
C ARG A 61 9.96 10.41 5.10
N LEU A 62 9.88 10.63 6.41
CA LEU A 62 9.19 11.77 7.02
C LEU A 62 10.15 12.95 7.29
N GLU A 63 11.35 12.92 6.68
CA GLU A 63 12.34 14.01 6.67
C GLU A 63 12.00 15.09 5.63
#